data_AF-A0A955YL74-F1
#
_entry.id   AF-A0A955YL74-F1
#
_cell.length_a   1.000
_cell.length_b   1.000
_cell.length_c   1.000
_cell.angle_alpha   90.00
_cell.angle_beta   90.00
_cell.angle_gamma   90.00
#
_symmetry.space_group_name_H-M   'P 1'
#
loop_
_entity.id
_entity.type
_entity.pdbx_description
1 polymer ?
#
loop_
_entity_poly.entity_id
_entity_poly.type
_entity_poly.pdbx_seq_one_letter_code
_entity_poly.pdbx_strand_id
1 'polypeptide(L)'
;MAPWGALLGLTLAACDQTPPATRTWTAEDHAHAPGSVPTGQTPAAQVDDGLSSEERTARSVFLVACAGCHGPAGHGDGPERAPVMRLPDFASATWQASRTDDELLSIISLGRGMMPAFGDRIPADGLRALVAHIRRFAPQAAPADTRPPADGGVGDTTSSAPPAATAAD
;
A
#
# COMPACT_ATOMS: atom_id res chain seq x y z
N MET A 1 32.56 9.72 -72.78
CA MET A 1 32.06 8.34 -72.95
C MET A 1 32.90 7.43 -72.05
N ALA A 2 32.43 7.16 -70.83
CA ALA A 2 32.82 6.03 -69.96
C ALA A 2 31.80 5.99 -68.79
N PRO A 3 31.28 4.82 -68.40
CA PRO A 3 29.97 4.73 -67.77
C PRO A 3 30.03 4.58 -66.24
N TRP A 4 28.87 4.93 -65.68
CA TRP A 4 28.27 4.52 -64.41
C TRP A 4 28.79 3.23 -63.76
N GLY A 5 28.81 3.26 -62.41
CA GLY A 5 28.52 2.07 -61.62
C GLY A 5 29.27 1.96 -60.30
N ALA A 6 28.90 2.76 -59.29
CA ALA A 6 29.22 2.45 -57.90
C ALA A 6 27.91 2.20 -57.14
N LEU A 7 27.44 0.96 -57.18
CA LEU A 7 26.39 0.47 -56.28
C LEU A 7 27.03 0.27 -54.90
N LEU A 8 26.64 1.12 -53.94
CA LEU A 8 26.89 0.91 -52.52
C LEU A 8 26.11 -0.33 -52.08
N GLY A 9 26.83 -1.42 -51.82
CA GLY A 9 26.28 -2.61 -51.18
C GLY A 9 25.98 -2.30 -49.71
N LEU A 10 24.70 -2.13 -49.38
CA LEU A 10 24.22 -2.03 -48.01
C LEU A 10 24.17 -3.44 -47.42
N THR A 11 25.24 -3.89 -46.77
CA THR A 11 25.23 -5.15 -46.01
C THR A 11 24.43 -4.93 -44.73
N LEU A 12 23.20 -5.44 -44.68
CA LEU A 12 22.47 -5.60 -43.43
C LEU A 12 23.19 -6.65 -42.57
N ALA A 13 24.02 -6.21 -41.63
CA ALA A 13 24.46 -7.03 -40.52
C ALA A 13 23.26 -7.20 -39.56
N ALA A 14 22.45 -8.24 -39.79
CA ALA A 14 21.43 -8.64 -38.84
C ALA A 14 22.11 -9.19 -37.57
N CYS A 15 21.69 -8.73 -36.40
CA CYS A 15 22.16 -9.24 -35.12
C CYS A 15 21.73 -10.70 -34.94
N ASP A 16 22.63 -11.65 -35.20
CA ASP A 16 22.42 -13.09 -34.97
C ASP A 16 22.63 -13.45 -33.48
N GLN A 17 21.91 -12.79 -32.58
CA GLN A 17 21.85 -13.19 -31.19
C GLN A 17 20.66 -14.13 -31.01
N THR A 18 20.85 -15.39 -31.39
CA THR A 18 19.95 -16.46 -30.99
C THR A 18 19.97 -16.54 -29.47
N PRO A 19 18.86 -16.26 -28.76
CA PRO A 19 18.83 -16.42 -27.31
C PRO A 19 19.13 -17.89 -26.97
N PRO A 20 19.91 -18.16 -25.92
CA PRO A 20 20.15 -19.55 -25.51
C PRO A 20 18.80 -20.22 -25.27
N ALA A 21 18.68 -21.49 -25.66
CA ALA A 21 17.48 -22.26 -25.42
C ALA A 21 17.10 -22.13 -23.93
N THR A 22 15.86 -21.70 -23.67
CA THR A 22 15.36 -21.57 -22.30
C THR A 22 15.41 -22.94 -21.65
N ARG A 23 16.24 -23.08 -20.62
CA ARG A 23 16.34 -24.33 -19.85
C ARG A 23 14.95 -24.75 -19.37
N THR A 24 14.62 -26.03 -19.51
CA THR A 24 13.42 -26.60 -18.92
C THR A 24 13.60 -26.63 -17.41
N TRP A 25 12.64 -26.02 -16.71
CA TRP A 25 12.58 -26.04 -15.27
C TRP A 25 12.45 -27.49 -14.74
N THR A 26 13.19 -27.82 -13.69
CA THR A 26 13.19 -29.12 -13.01
C THR A 26 12.78 -28.98 -11.55
N ALA A 27 12.36 -30.07 -10.90
CA ALA A 27 11.99 -30.04 -9.48
C ALA A 27 13.17 -29.65 -8.58
N GLU A 28 14.39 -30.01 -8.97
CA GLU A 28 15.64 -29.62 -8.33
C GLU A 28 15.85 -28.10 -8.32
N ASP A 29 15.28 -27.35 -9.28
CA ASP A 29 15.36 -25.89 -9.29
C ASP A 29 14.58 -25.22 -8.13
N HIS A 30 13.69 -25.95 -7.45
CA HIS A 30 13.04 -25.52 -6.20
C HIS A 30 13.67 -26.15 -4.95
N ALA A 31 14.49 -27.17 -5.12
CA ALA A 31 15.17 -27.82 -4.02
C ALA A 31 16.29 -26.91 -3.53
N HIS A 32 16.09 -26.27 -2.38
CA HIS A 32 17.19 -25.67 -1.65
C HIS A 32 17.99 -26.81 -1.02
N ALA A 33 19.28 -26.93 -1.35
CA ALA A 33 20.13 -27.89 -0.67
C ALA A 33 20.10 -27.60 0.84
N PRO A 34 19.98 -28.62 1.71
CA PRO A 34 20.05 -28.39 3.14
C PRO A 34 21.40 -27.73 3.47
N GLY A 35 21.35 -26.48 3.96
CA GLY A 35 22.54 -25.69 4.26
C GLY A 35 23.02 -24.73 3.16
N SER A 36 22.33 -24.62 2.02
CA SER A 36 22.63 -23.59 0.99
C SER A 36 21.99 -22.23 1.25
N VAL A 37 21.40 -22.02 2.44
CA VAL A 37 21.04 -20.68 2.90
C VAL A 37 22.36 -20.01 3.31
N PRO A 38 22.87 -19.01 2.57
CA PRO A 38 24.07 -18.31 2.96
C PRO A 38 23.88 -17.77 4.38
N THR A 39 24.72 -18.24 5.31
CA THR A 39 24.74 -17.74 6.68
C THR A 39 25.11 -16.26 6.63
N GLY A 40 24.11 -15.40 6.84
CA GLY A 40 24.21 -13.95 6.60
C GLY A 40 23.08 -13.37 5.77
N GLN A 41 22.27 -14.20 5.10
CA GLN A 41 20.93 -13.81 4.65
C GLN A 41 19.94 -14.34 5.68
N THR A 42 19.73 -13.57 6.73
CA THR A 42 18.44 -13.63 7.44
C THR A 42 17.37 -13.52 6.35
N PRO A 43 16.39 -14.45 6.23
CA PRO A 43 15.23 -14.22 5.37
C PRO A 43 14.75 -12.84 5.72
N ALA A 44 14.80 -11.89 4.76
CA ALA A 44 14.67 -10.45 5.00
C ALA A 44 13.83 -10.25 6.25
N ALA A 45 14.53 -9.97 7.36
CA ALA A 45 13.88 -9.87 8.65
C ALA A 45 12.68 -8.97 8.42
N GLN A 46 11.50 -9.52 8.75
CA GLN A 46 10.19 -8.89 8.65
C GLN A 46 10.36 -7.38 8.49
N VAL A 47 10.00 -6.81 7.33
CA VAL A 47 9.83 -5.35 7.28
C VAL A 47 8.92 -5.03 8.46
N ASP A 48 9.42 -4.28 9.44
CA ASP A 48 8.65 -3.89 10.62
C ASP A 48 7.64 -2.84 10.13
N ASP A 49 6.61 -3.33 9.44
CA ASP A 49 5.48 -2.55 8.97
C ASP A 49 4.40 -2.47 10.05
N GLY A 50 4.69 -3.00 11.25
CA GLY A 50 3.77 -3.09 12.37
C GLY A 50 2.58 -4.02 12.10
N LEU A 51 2.61 -4.83 11.04
CA LEU A 51 1.50 -5.71 10.66
C LEU A 51 1.76 -7.14 11.12
N SER A 52 0.72 -7.75 11.68
CA SER A 52 0.64 -9.20 11.83
C SER A 52 0.71 -9.91 10.47
N SER A 53 1.04 -11.20 10.49
CA SER A 53 1.05 -12.02 9.27
C SER A 53 -0.31 -12.07 8.59
N GLU A 54 -1.39 -12.04 9.37
CA GLU A 54 -2.77 -12.03 8.86
C GLU A 54 -3.09 -10.69 8.17
N GLU A 55 -2.73 -9.57 8.76
CA GLU A 55 -2.93 -8.24 8.16
C GLU A 55 -2.13 -8.07 6.87
N ARG A 56 -0.89 -8.57 6.83
CA ARG A 56 -0.09 -8.60 5.59
C ARG A 56 -0.75 -9.46 4.52
N THR A 57 -1.26 -10.62 4.90
CA THR A 57 -1.97 -11.52 3.97
C THR A 57 -3.23 -10.85 3.44
N ALA A 58 -4.06 -10.26 4.30
CA ALA A 58 -5.27 -9.54 3.90
C ALA A 58 -4.96 -8.37 2.96
N ARG A 59 -3.90 -7.60 3.25
CA ARG A 59 -3.41 -6.54 2.35
C ARG A 59 -3.01 -7.10 0.99
N SER A 60 -2.26 -8.21 0.94
CA SER A 60 -1.87 -8.84 -0.33
C SER A 60 -3.09 -9.33 -1.11
N VAL A 61 -4.05 -9.96 -0.44
CA VAL A 61 -5.30 -10.41 -1.07
C VAL A 61 -6.10 -9.22 -1.59
N PHE A 62 -6.21 -8.13 -0.84
CA PHE A 62 -6.88 -6.90 -1.30
C PHE A 62 -6.23 -6.35 -2.57
N LEU A 63 -4.90 -6.25 -2.60
CA LEU A 63 -4.17 -5.75 -3.77
C LEU A 63 -4.36 -6.62 -5.01
N VAL A 64 -4.48 -7.94 -4.85
CA VAL A 64 -4.63 -8.88 -5.98
C VAL A 64 -6.09 -9.01 -6.43
N ALA A 65 -7.04 -9.07 -5.50
CA ALA A 65 -8.42 -9.44 -5.79
C ALA A 65 -9.42 -8.27 -5.77
N CYS A 66 -9.07 -7.14 -5.15
CA CYS A 66 -10.00 -6.03 -4.90
C CYS A 66 -9.53 -4.73 -5.55
N ALA A 67 -8.22 -4.45 -5.52
CA ALA A 67 -7.66 -3.17 -5.95
C ALA A 67 -7.80 -2.89 -7.45
N GLY A 68 -8.04 -3.91 -8.28
CA GLY A 68 -8.36 -3.74 -9.71
C GLY A 68 -9.52 -2.77 -9.92
N CYS A 69 -10.58 -2.87 -9.12
CA CYS A 69 -11.70 -1.92 -9.16
C CYS A 69 -11.62 -0.88 -8.01
N HIS A 70 -11.22 -1.30 -6.81
CA HIS A 70 -11.26 -0.44 -5.61
C HIS A 70 -10.04 0.49 -5.45
N GLY A 71 -9.00 0.31 -6.25
CA GLY A 71 -7.73 1.04 -6.14
C GLY A 71 -6.88 0.55 -4.95
N PRO A 72 -5.54 0.66 -5.02
CA PRO A 72 -4.65 0.23 -3.94
C PRO A 72 -4.81 1.09 -2.67
N ALA A 73 -5.27 2.33 -2.82
CA ALA A 73 -5.58 3.25 -1.73
C ALA A 73 -7.05 3.19 -1.28
N GLY A 74 -7.87 2.34 -1.90
CA GLY A 74 -9.27 2.16 -1.50
C GLY A 74 -10.23 3.29 -1.93
N HIS A 75 -9.81 4.21 -2.81
CA HIS A 75 -10.65 5.33 -3.27
C HIS A 75 -11.72 4.94 -4.30
N GLY A 76 -11.81 3.65 -4.63
CA GLY A 76 -12.77 3.18 -5.61
C GLY A 76 -12.41 3.62 -7.02
N ASP A 77 -11.14 3.84 -7.33
CA ASP A 77 -10.59 4.41 -8.57
C ASP A 77 -9.63 3.46 -9.31
N GLY A 78 -9.76 2.15 -9.06
CA GLY A 78 -8.91 1.14 -9.67
C GLY A 78 -9.02 1.10 -11.21
N PRO A 79 -7.95 0.68 -11.91
CA PRO A 79 -7.85 0.75 -13.37
C PRO A 79 -8.88 -0.13 -14.11
N GLU A 80 -9.43 -1.15 -13.45
CA GLU A 80 -10.43 -2.07 -14.01
C GLU A 80 -11.87 -1.63 -13.69
N ARG A 81 -12.05 -0.48 -13.02
CA ARG A 81 -13.38 0.07 -12.71
C ARG A 81 -14.08 0.51 -14.00
N ALA A 82 -15.21 -0.12 -14.32
CA ALA A 82 -16.06 0.34 -15.42
C ALA A 82 -16.70 1.72 -15.09
N PRO A 83 -16.87 2.63 -16.06
CA PRO A 83 -17.37 3.99 -15.81
C PRO A 83 -18.75 4.07 -15.14
N VAL A 84 -19.59 3.04 -15.34
CA VAL A 84 -20.92 2.95 -14.75
C VAL A 84 -20.89 2.53 -13.27
N MET A 85 -19.76 2.03 -12.79
CA MET A 85 -19.59 1.58 -11.41
C MET A 85 -19.43 2.78 -10.47
N ARG A 86 -20.24 2.82 -9.42
CA ARG A 86 -20.10 3.77 -8.31
C ARG A 86 -19.54 3.02 -7.10
N LEU A 87 -18.23 2.92 -7.04
CA LEU A 87 -17.54 2.30 -5.91
C LEU A 87 -17.43 3.29 -4.76
N PRO A 88 -17.45 2.81 -3.51
CA PRO A 88 -17.18 3.65 -2.37
C PRO A 88 -15.72 4.06 -2.29
N ASP A 89 -15.49 5.23 -1.67
CA ASP A 89 -14.19 5.62 -1.16
C ASP A 89 -14.06 5.12 0.29
N PHE A 90 -13.20 4.13 0.51
CA PHE A 90 -12.96 3.56 1.83
C PHE A 90 -12.25 4.54 2.77
N ALA A 91 -11.63 5.60 2.27
CA ALA A 91 -11.09 6.67 3.09
C ALA A 91 -12.14 7.69 3.54
N SER A 92 -13.38 7.60 3.06
CA SER A 92 -14.47 8.46 3.53
C SER A 92 -14.93 8.04 4.93
N ALA A 93 -14.75 8.93 5.91
CA ALA A 93 -15.25 8.73 7.27
C ALA A 93 -16.78 8.49 7.30
N THR A 94 -17.53 9.22 6.47
CA THR A 94 -18.99 9.05 6.35
C THR A 94 -19.33 7.67 5.80
N TRP A 95 -18.61 7.18 4.79
CA TRP A 95 -18.85 5.84 4.27
C TRP A 95 -18.50 4.77 5.30
N GLN A 96 -17.35 4.89 5.98
CA GLN A 96 -16.92 3.97 7.03
C GLN A 96 -17.96 3.87 8.14
N ALA A 97 -18.49 5.01 8.62
CA ALA A 97 -19.54 5.04 9.64
C ALA A 97 -20.90 4.50 9.16
N SER A 98 -21.17 4.52 7.86
CA SER A 98 -22.45 4.07 7.28
C SER A 98 -22.58 2.54 7.13
N ARG A 99 -21.51 1.79 7.43
CA ARG A 99 -21.44 0.34 7.24
C ARG A 99 -21.03 -0.35 8.51
N THR A 100 -21.69 -1.46 8.81
CA THR A 100 -21.26 -2.40 9.85
C THR A 100 -20.30 -3.45 9.28
N ASP A 101 -19.52 -4.08 10.15
CA ASP A 101 -18.57 -5.12 9.74
C ASP A 101 -19.29 -6.34 9.16
N ASP A 102 -20.46 -6.71 9.70
CA ASP A 102 -21.28 -7.81 9.20
C ASP A 102 -21.85 -7.53 7.81
N GLU A 103 -22.22 -6.27 7.53
CA GLU A 103 -22.63 -5.87 6.18
C GLU A 103 -21.48 -5.98 5.18
N LEU A 104 -20.28 -5.51 5.56
CA LEU A 104 -19.10 -5.63 4.72
C LEU A 104 -18.74 -7.10 4.47
N LEU A 105 -18.76 -7.93 5.52
CA LEU A 105 -18.53 -9.36 5.43
C LEU A 105 -19.53 -10.03 4.47
N SER A 106 -20.81 -9.69 4.59
CA SER A 106 -21.88 -10.20 3.72
C SER A 106 -21.68 -9.78 2.26
N ILE A 107 -21.30 -8.52 2.01
CA ILE A 107 -21.02 -8.01 0.66
C ILE A 107 -19.83 -8.74 0.03
N ILE A 108 -18.74 -8.95 0.77
CA ILE A 108 -17.56 -9.65 0.23
C ILE A 108 -17.88 -11.13 0.00
N SER A 109 -18.58 -11.76 0.94
CA SER A 109 -18.93 -13.18 0.86
C SER A 109 -19.88 -13.45 -0.32
N LEU A 110 -20.94 -12.66 -0.47
CA LEU A 110 -22.04 -12.92 -1.40
C LEU A 110 -21.94 -12.11 -2.70
N GLY A 111 -21.07 -11.11 -2.76
CA GLY A 111 -21.01 -10.15 -3.86
C GLY A 111 -22.13 -9.10 -3.79
N ARG A 112 -22.02 -8.07 -4.64
CA ARG A 112 -23.04 -7.02 -4.79
C ARG A 112 -22.94 -6.35 -6.15
N GLY A 113 -24.03 -6.40 -6.92
CA GLY A 113 -24.05 -5.80 -8.25
C GLY A 113 -23.01 -6.45 -9.16
N MET A 114 -22.02 -5.68 -9.61
CA MET A 114 -20.91 -6.20 -10.41
C MET A 114 -19.72 -6.69 -9.58
N MET A 115 -19.72 -6.49 -8.25
CA MET A 115 -18.70 -7.07 -7.38
C MET A 115 -18.99 -8.58 -7.23
N PRO A 116 -18.04 -9.46 -7.60
CA PRO A 116 -18.23 -10.90 -7.51
C PRO A 116 -18.25 -11.38 -6.05
N ALA A 117 -18.83 -12.57 -5.83
CA ALA A 117 -18.78 -13.26 -4.55
C ALA A 117 -17.40 -13.85 -4.29
N PHE A 118 -16.93 -13.80 -3.04
CA PHE A 118 -15.65 -14.39 -2.63
C PHE A 118 -15.79 -15.48 -1.56
N GLY A 119 -16.99 -15.75 -1.05
CA GLY A 119 -17.23 -16.71 0.04
C GLY A 119 -16.72 -18.13 -0.24
N ASP A 120 -16.79 -18.59 -1.49
CA ASP A 120 -16.33 -19.92 -1.88
C ASP A 120 -14.81 -19.99 -2.16
N ARG A 121 -14.14 -18.84 -2.23
CA ARG A 121 -12.72 -18.73 -2.62
C ARG A 121 -11.83 -18.30 -1.47
N ILE A 122 -12.38 -17.62 -0.47
CA ILE A 122 -11.66 -17.08 0.67
C ILE A 122 -12.30 -17.62 1.95
N PRO A 123 -11.55 -18.27 2.84
CA PRO A 123 -12.09 -18.80 4.09
C PRO A 123 -12.62 -17.67 4.98
N ALA A 124 -13.55 -18.00 5.88
CA ALA A 124 -14.23 -17.02 6.75
C ALA A 124 -13.27 -16.09 7.51
N ASP A 125 -12.15 -16.63 7.98
CA ASP A 125 -11.13 -15.85 8.71
C ASP A 125 -10.47 -14.82 7.77
N GLY A 126 -10.15 -15.22 6.54
CA GLY A 126 -9.63 -14.31 5.50
C GLY A 126 -10.63 -13.23 5.11
N LEU A 127 -11.93 -13.53 5.08
CA LEU A 127 -12.97 -12.53 4.83
C LEU A 127 -13.04 -11.51 5.97
N ARG A 128 -12.95 -11.94 7.23
CA ARG A 128 -12.89 -11.02 8.38
C ARG A 128 -11.61 -10.18 8.36
N ALA A 129 -10.47 -10.77 8.00
CA ALA A 129 -9.22 -10.04 7.84
C ALA A 129 -9.31 -8.98 6.73
N LEU A 130 -10.04 -9.26 5.64
CA LEU A 130 -10.31 -8.27 4.58
C LEU A 130 -11.21 -7.13 5.07
N VAL A 131 -12.25 -7.42 5.86
CA VAL A 131 -13.06 -6.37 6.49
C VAL A 131 -12.18 -5.48 7.38
N ALA A 132 -11.34 -6.09 8.23
CA ALA A 132 -10.38 -5.36 9.05
C ALA A 132 -9.43 -4.50 8.18
N HIS A 133 -8.92 -5.04 7.08
CA HIS A 133 -8.10 -4.28 6.13
C HIS A 133 -8.85 -3.07 5.54
N ILE A 134 -10.12 -3.23 5.16
CA ILE A 134 -10.96 -2.13 4.64
C ILE A 134 -11.14 -1.03 5.71
N ARG A 135 -11.27 -1.39 6.98
CA ARG A 135 -11.37 -0.42 8.08
C ARG A 135 -10.10 0.43 8.26
N ARG A 136 -8.94 -0.07 7.85
CA ARG A 136 -7.66 0.67 7.97
C ARG A 136 -7.52 1.82 6.98
N PHE A 137 -8.39 1.91 5.97
CA PHE A 137 -8.46 3.09 5.10
C PHE A 137 -9.15 4.28 5.78
N ALA A 138 -9.89 4.06 6.87
CA ALA A 138 -10.54 5.15 7.59
C ALA A 138 -9.51 6.22 8.01
N PRO A 139 -9.87 7.52 7.96
CA PRO A 139 -8.99 8.58 8.41
C PRO A 139 -8.59 8.32 9.85
N GLN A 140 -7.28 8.26 10.10
CA GLN A 140 -6.76 8.16 11.44
C GLN A 140 -7.16 9.44 12.18
N ALA A 141 -7.86 9.28 13.30
CA ALA A 141 -8.03 10.39 14.22
C ALA A 141 -6.63 10.91 14.56
N ALA A 142 -6.38 12.20 14.35
CA ALA A 142 -5.16 12.82 14.82
C ALA A 142 -4.99 12.44 16.31
N PRO A 143 -3.81 11.97 16.75
CA PRO A 143 -3.61 11.66 18.15
C PRO A 143 -4.02 12.89 18.94
N ALA A 144 -5.02 12.73 19.82
CA ALA A 144 -5.46 13.80 20.69
C ALA A 144 -4.20 14.29 21.42
N ASP A 145 -3.90 15.57 21.26
CA ASP A 145 -2.78 16.23 21.90
C ASP A 145 -3.03 16.16 23.42
N THR A 146 -2.67 15.04 24.07
CA THR A 146 -2.73 14.86 25.53
C THR A 146 -1.57 15.61 26.17
N ARG A 147 -1.45 16.89 25.81
CA ARG A 147 -0.72 17.83 26.64
C ARG A 147 -1.62 18.08 27.84
N PRO A 148 -1.17 17.78 29.07
CA PRO A 148 -1.91 18.15 30.27
C PRO A 148 -2.28 19.64 30.18
N PRO A 149 -3.48 20.05 30.62
CA PRO A 149 -3.82 21.47 30.68
C PRO A 149 -2.70 22.19 31.43
N ALA A 150 -2.15 23.25 30.84
CA ALA A 150 -1.21 24.08 31.57
C ALA A 150 -1.97 24.70 32.74
N ASP A 151 -1.64 24.25 33.95
CA ASP A 151 -2.12 24.80 35.20
C ASP A 151 -1.92 26.33 35.18
N GLY A 152 -2.95 27.05 35.61
CA GLY A 152 -3.10 28.48 35.42
C GLY A 152 -1.88 29.33 35.78
N GLY A 153 -1.54 30.23 34.87
CA GLY A 153 -0.72 31.41 35.13
C GLY A 153 -1.46 32.65 34.66
N VAL A 154 -2.44 33.11 35.44
CA VAL A 154 -2.99 34.46 35.31
C VAL A 154 -2.17 35.43 36.18
N GLY A 155 -1.70 36.50 35.54
CA GLY A 155 -1.26 37.74 36.17
C GLY A 155 0.21 37.80 36.57
N ASP A 156 1.00 38.65 35.91
CA ASP A 156 1.05 40.04 36.39
C ASP A 156 1.56 41.01 35.31
N THR A 157 0.68 41.92 34.92
CA THR A 157 1.03 43.19 34.29
C THR A 157 1.26 44.19 35.42
N THR A 158 2.48 44.66 35.65
CA THR A 158 2.74 45.97 36.27
C THR A 158 4.20 46.41 36.09
N SER A 159 4.33 47.48 35.30
CA SER A 159 5.14 48.66 35.57
C SER A 159 6.67 48.58 35.57
N SER A 160 7.24 49.08 34.47
CA SER A 160 8.50 49.82 34.49
C SER A 160 8.35 51.13 35.28
N ALA A 161 9.07 51.22 36.40
CA ALA A 161 9.64 52.47 36.93
C ALA A 161 10.93 52.11 37.72
N PRO A 162 12.00 52.92 37.64
CA PRO A 162 13.35 52.52 38.04
C PRO A 162 13.61 52.71 39.55
N PRO A 163 14.62 52.03 40.15
CA PRO A 163 15.17 52.48 41.41
C PRO A 163 16.09 53.69 41.21
N ALA A 164 15.95 54.64 42.13
CA ALA A 164 16.86 55.74 42.34
C ALA A 164 18.19 55.28 42.98
N ALA A 165 19.19 56.14 42.81
CA ALA A 165 20.38 56.35 43.63
C ALA A 165 21.63 55.45 43.40
N THR A 166 22.68 56.10 42.91
CA THR A 166 24.06 55.91 43.36
C THR A 166 24.72 57.27 43.58
N ALA A 167 25.34 57.44 44.75
CA ALA A 167 26.14 58.58 45.18
C ALA A 167 27.50 58.69 44.47
N ALA A 168 28.09 59.89 44.41
CA ALA A 168 29.52 60.18 44.62
C ALA A 168 29.80 61.70 44.50
N ASP A 169 30.56 62.21 45.48
CA ASP A 169 31.26 63.51 45.63
C ASP A 169 30.55 64.85 45.39
#